data_AF-A0A7V5ANM2-F1
#
_entry.id   AF-A0A7V5ANM2-F1
#
_cell.length_a   1.000
_cell.length_b   1.000
_cell.length_c   1.000
_cell.angle_alpha   90.00
_cell.angle_beta   90.00
_cell.angle_gamma   90.00
#
_symmetry.space_group_name_H-M   'P 1'
#
loop_
_entity.id
_entity.type
_entity.pdbx_description
1 polymer ?
#
loop_
_entity_poly.entity_id
_entity_poly.type
_entity_poly.pdbx_seq_one_letter_code
_entity_poly.pdbx_strand_id
1 'polypeptide(L)'
;MKKIILDLLEESFTYCIKRGLIPTCAPPFLEVEPTKDSRFGDYTTNCAMVIAAQTKIKPIEIAKIITSNIKAQEQFFDSIEIAGPGFINFFVKKEKWYEALEEIERRGNDFGKLSLGKGKSLQVEFVSANPT
;
A
#
# COMPACT_ATOMS: atom_id res chain seq x y z
N MET A 1 -4.83 5.62 1.42
CA MET A 1 -3.66 5.54 0.53
C MET A 1 -2.95 4.18 0.58
N LYS A 2 -2.49 3.67 1.74
CA LYS A 2 -1.84 2.35 1.85
C LYS A 2 -2.50 1.23 1.03
N LYS A 3 -3.83 1.05 1.16
CA LYS A 3 -4.59 0.06 0.38
C LYS A 3 -4.48 0.28 -1.14
N ILE A 4 -4.61 1.53 -1.60
CA ILE A 4 -4.50 1.88 -3.02
C ILE A 4 -3.10 1.50 -3.55
N ILE A 5 -2.04 1.77 -2.79
CA ILE A 5 -0.68 1.38 -3.18
C ILE A 5 -0.55 -0.14 -3.29
N LEU A 6 -1.09 -0.90 -2.32
CA LEU A 6 -1.09 -2.37 -2.37
C LEU A 6 -1.83 -2.89 -3.60
N ASP A 7 -3.04 -2.39 -3.86
CA ASP A 7 -3.84 -2.79 -5.02
C ASP A 7 -3.08 -2.51 -6.33
N LEU A 8 -2.45 -1.33 -6.47
CA LEU A 8 -1.62 -0.97 -7.63
C LEU A 8 -0.38 -1.87 -7.80
N LEU A 9 0.27 -2.25 -6.69
CA LEU A 9 1.42 -3.15 -6.72
C LEU A 9 1.02 -4.57 -7.14
N GLU A 10 -0.11 -5.08 -6.64
CA GLU A 10 -0.65 -6.40 -7.02
C GLU A 10 -1.06 -6.44 -8.50
N GLU A 11 -1.68 -5.36 -8.99
CA GLU A 11 -2.02 -5.21 -10.40
C GLU A 11 -0.77 -5.16 -11.28
N SER A 12 0.23 -4.35 -10.91
CA SER A 12 1.49 -4.23 -11.65
C SER A 12 2.24 -5.57 -11.66
N PHE A 13 2.34 -6.25 -10.52
CA PHE A 13 2.95 -7.58 -10.42
C PHE A 13 2.25 -8.59 -11.34
N THR A 14 0.92 -8.68 -11.26
CA THR A 14 0.12 -9.58 -12.09
C THR A 14 0.31 -9.29 -13.58
N TYR A 15 0.36 -8.01 -13.95
CA TYR A 15 0.62 -7.58 -15.32
C TYR A 15 2.00 -8.01 -15.80
N CYS A 16 3.04 -7.81 -14.98
CA CYS A 16 4.42 -8.15 -15.31
C CYS A 16 4.61 -9.66 -15.49
N ILE A 17 3.97 -10.49 -14.67
CA ILE A 17 3.96 -11.96 -14.83
C ILE A 17 3.28 -12.34 -16.15
N LYS A 18 2.09 -11.79 -16.44
CA LYS A 18 1.35 -12.08 -17.69
C LYS A 18 2.12 -11.67 -18.95
N ARG A 19 2.92 -10.62 -18.88
CA ARG A 19 3.77 -10.13 -19.97
C ARG A 19 5.14 -10.83 -20.05
N GLY A 20 5.45 -11.72 -19.11
CA GLY A 20 6.74 -12.40 -19.05
C GLY A 20 7.92 -11.50 -18.67
N LEU A 21 7.66 -10.33 -18.08
CA LEU A 21 8.69 -9.41 -17.59
C LEU A 21 9.30 -9.91 -16.28
N ILE A 22 8.49 -10.61 -15.49
CA ILE A 22 8.92 -11.31 -14.27
C ILE A 22 8.57 -12.80 -14.47
N PRO A 23 9.48 -13.74 -14.15
CA PRO A 23 9.19 -15.16 -14.18
C PRO A 23 7.99 -15.52 -13.29
N THR A 24 7.18 -16.48 -13.73
CA THR A 24 6.07 -16.98 -12.92
C THR A 24 6.56 -17.47 -11.55
N CYS A 25 6.00 -16.90 -10.49
CA CYS A 25 6.27 -17.28 -9.10
C CYS A 25 4.96 -17.24 -8.28
N ALA A 26 5.02 -17.68 -7.02
CA ALA A 26 3.87 -17.59 -6.13
C ALA A 26 3.54 -16.11 -5.84
N PRO A 27 2.26 -15.76 -5.62
CA PRO A 27 1.89 -14.42 -5.17
C PRO A 27 2.63 -14.07 -3.87
N PRO A 28 3.47 -13.01 -3.87
CA PRO A 28 4.18 -12.60 -2.66
C PRO A 28 3.21 -11.94 -1.68
N PHE A 29 3.52 -12.04 -0.38
CA PHE A 29 2.90 -11.16 0.61
C PHE A 29 3.54 -9.77 0.48
N LEU A 30 2.74 -8.77 0.12
CA LEU A 30 3.20 -7.40 -0.08
C LEU A 30 2.86 -6.54 1.13
N GLU A 31 3.84 -5.74 1.55
CA GLU A 31 3.68 -4.80 2.66
C GLU A 31 4.06 -3.39 2.22
N VAL A 32 3.28 -2.41 2.67
CA VAL A 32 3.48 -0.98 2.40
C VAL A 32 3.40 -0.27 3.74
N GLU A 33 4.46 0.42 4.13
CA GLU A 33 4.56 1.10 5.42
C GLU A 33 4.68 2.60 5.23
N PRO A 34 4.08 3.42 6.12
CA PRO A 34 4.38 4.84 6.14
C PRO A 34 5.85 5.03 6.51
N THR A 35 6.50 6.01 5.90
CA THR A 35 7.89 6.33 6.22
C THR A 35 7.96 7.14 7.51
N LYS A 36 9.08 7.00 8.24
CA LYS A 36 9.41 7.88 9.38
C LYS A 36 10.25 9.09 8.96
N ASP A 37 10.88 9.00 7.80
CA ASP A 37 11.80 10.00 7.26
C ASP A 37 11.24 10.47 5.92
N SER A 38 10.87 11.75 5.87
CA SER A 38 10.22 12.36 4.71
C SER A 38 11.08 12.35 3.44
N ARG A 39 12.40 12.14 3.57
CA ARG A 39 13.29 11.95 2.41
C ARG A 39 12.97 10.70 1.60
N PHE A 40 12.24 9.75 2.17
CA PHE A 40 11.80 8.53 1.49
C PHE A 40 10.32 8.58 1.05
N GLY A 41 9.73 9.77 0.99
CA GLY A 41 8.32 9.95 0.61
C GLY A 41 7.37 9.67 1.76
N ASP A 42 6.10 9.42 1.45
CA ASP A 42 5.05 9.17 2.45
C ASP A 42 4.91 7.68 2.79
N TYR A 43 5.16 6.82 1.80
CA TYR A 43 5.08 5.36 1.93
C TYR A 43 6.28 4.68 1.29
N THR A 44 6.65 3.52 1.82
CA THR A 44 7.72 2.68 1.29
C THR A 44 7.32 1.20 1.26
N THR A 45 7.94 0.43 0.38
CA THR A 45 7.79 -1.03 0.32
C THR A 45 9.10 -1.72 -0.03
N ASN A 46 9.28 -2.92 0.51
CA ASN A 46 10.36 -3.84 0.17
C ASN A 46 9.94 -4.90 -0.87
N CYS A 47 8.78 -4.75 -1.53
CA CYS A 47 8.17 -5.77 -2.39
C CYS A 47 9.13 -6.35 -3.44
N ALA A 48 10.01 -5.52 -4.00
CA ALA A 48 10.96 -5.96 -5.01
C ALA A 48 11.97 -7.00 -4.48
N MET A 49 12.38 -6.89 -3.20
CA MET A 49 13.24 -7.88 -2.54
C MET A 49 12.50 -9.18 -2.28
N VAL A 50 11.23 -9.11 -1.88
CA VAL A 50 10.37 -10.28 -1.65
C VAL A 50 10.17 -11.06 -2.95
N ILE A 51 9.91 -10.37 -4.06
CA ILE A 51 9.75 -10.99 -5.39
C ILE A 51 11.10 -11.53 -5.91
N ALA A 52 12.20 -10.79 -5.72
CA ALA A 52 13.53 -11.21 -6.14
C ALA A 52 13.96 -12.54 -5.50
N ALA A 53 13.61 -12.77 -4.23
CA ALA A 53 13.89 -14.02 -3.53
C ALA A 53 13.27 -15.25 -4.22
N GLN A 54 12.19 -15.08 -4.97
CA GLN A 54 11.50 -16.16 -5.70
C GLN A 54 11.94 -16.28 -7.16
N THR A 55 12.43 -15.19 -7.77
CA THR A 55 12.62 -15.09 -9.23
C THR A 55 14.08 -15.10 -9.66
N LYS A 56 15.02 -15.02 -8.70
CA LYS A 56 16.48 -14.89 -8.95
C LYS A 56 16.88 -13.66 -9.78
N ILE A 57 15.97 -12.70 -9.95
CA ILE A 57 16.26 -11.39 -10.55
C ILE A 57 16.76 -10.47 -9.45
N LYS A 58 17.68 -9.55 -9.78
CA LYS A 58 18.17 -8.56 -8.82
C LYS A 58 17.00 -7.67 -8.33
N PRO A 59 16.86 -7.40 -7.03
CA PRO A 59 15.71 -6.63 -6.53
C PRO A 59 15.57 -5.24 -7.15
N ILE A 60 16.69 -4.57 -7.46
CA ILE A 60 16.67 -3.28 -8.15
C ILE A 60 16.02 -3.35 -9.55
N GLU A 61 16.19 -4.45 -10.28
CA GLU A 61 15.57 -4.63 -11.59
C GLU A 61 14.08 -4.94 -11.46
N ILE A 62 13.69 -5.74 -10.45
CA ILE A 62 12.27 -5.93 -10.12
C ILE A 62 11.61 -4.58 -9.77
N ALA A 63 12.27 -3.75 -8.96
CA ALA A 63 11.73 -2.43 -8.60
C ALA A 63 11.48 -1.56 -9.83
N LYS A 64 12.41 -1.52 -10.79
CA LYS A 64 12.25 -0.81 -12.07
C LYS A 64 11.10 -1.36 -12.89
N ILE A 65 11.01 -2.70 -13.03
CA ILE A 65 9.95 -3.35 -13.80
C ILE A 65 8.59 -3.03 -13.19
N ILE A 66 8.43 -3.19 -11.88
CA ILE A 66 7.17 -2.94 -11.17
C ILE A 66 6.77 -1.46 -11.29
N THR A 67 7.65 -0.52 -10.95
CA THR A 67 7.35 0.92 -10.99
C THR A 67 6.99 1.40 -12.39
N SER A 68 7.69 0.93 -13.43
CA SER A 68 7.38 1.26 -14.83
C SER A 68 6.03 0.72 -15.32
N ASN A 69 5.41 -0.21 -14.58
CA ASN A 69 4.14 -0.83 -14.93
C ASN A 69 3.02 -0.54 -13.90
N ILE A 70 3.24 0.39 -12.97
CA ILE A 70 2.16 0.91 -12.12
C ILE A 70 1.26 1.80 -12.97
N LYS A 71 -0.02 1.44 -13.04
CA LYS A 71 -1.02 2.26 -13.74
C LYS A 71 -1.43 3.44 -12.89
N ALA A 72 -1.88 4.50 -13.56
CA ALA A 72 -2.42 5.71 -12.91
C ALA A 72 -1.45 6.35 -11.90
N GLN A 73 -0.14 6.22 -12.10
CA GLN A 73 0.87 6.83 -11.23
C GLN A 73 0.61 8.34 -11.05
N GLU A 74 0.41 9.04 -12.16
CA GLU A 74 0.13 10.48 -12.20
C GLU A 74 -1.18 10.90 -11.50
N GLN A 75 -2.08 9.96 -11.22
CA GLN A 75 -3.31 10.28 -10.49
C GLN A 75 -3.06 10.40 -8.98
N PHE A 76 -2.08 9.68 -8.44
CA PHE A 76 -1.90 9.52 -6.99
C PHE A 76 -0.57 10.02 -6.45
N PHE A 77 0.50 9.98 -7.27
CA PHE A 77 1.86 10.23 -6.82
C PHE A 77 2.50 11.40 -7.57
N ASP A 78 3.18 12.28 -6.82
CA ASP A 78 4.09 13.29 -7.38
C ASP A 78 5.32 12.61 -7.95
N SER A 79 5.84 11.60 -7.25
CA SER A 79 6.94 10.76 -7.72
C SER A 79 6.90 9.37 -7.10
N ILE A 80 7.55 8.43 -7.78
CA ILE A 80 7.88 7.12 -7.24
C ILE A 80 9.39 6.93 -7.45
N GLU A 81 10.11 6.71 -6.36
CA GLU A 81 11.57 6.64 -6.37
C GLU A 81 12.05 5.27 -5.91
N ILE A 82 13.16 4.81 -6.47
CA ILE A 82 13.78 3.54 -6.09
C ILE A 82 15.06 3.85 -5.31
N ALA A 83 15.20 3.26 -4.12
CA ALA A 83 16.33 3.48 -3.24
C ALA A 83 17.03 2.19 -2.80
N GLY A 84 18.33 2.29 -2.56
CA GLY A 84 19.16 1.23 -2.00
C GLY A 84 19.06 -0.08 -2.80
N PRO A 85 18.82 -1.24 -2.13
CA PRO A 85 18.78 -2.53 -2.81
C PRO A 85 17.54 -2.73 -3.69
N GLY A 86 16.53 -1.85 -3.62
CA GLY A 86 15.25 -2.01 -4.31
C GLY A 86 14.03 -1.64 -3.47
N PHE A 87 14.17 -0.71 -2.52
CA PHE A 87 12.99 -0.09 -1.89
C PHE A 87 12.27 0.79 -2.91
N ILE A 88 10.95 0.76 -2.88
CA ILE A 88 10.12 1.65 -3.69
C ILE A 88 9.45 2.63 -2.74
N ASN A 89 9.71 3.91 -2.96
CA ASN A 89 9.27 5.03 -2.16
C ASN A 89 8.22 5.83 -2.94
N PHE A 90 7.09 6.13 -2.32
CA PHE A 90 5.97 6.82 -2.93
C PHE A 90 5.80 8.20 -2.30
N PHE A 91 5.80 9.23 -3.15
CA PHE A 91 5.51 10.61 -2.78
C PHE A 91 4.10 10.92 -3.27
N VAL A 92 3.16 11.08 -2.35
CA VAL A 92 1.74 11.24 -2.64
C VAL A 92 1.44 12.69 -3.00
N LYS A 93 0.66 12.89 -4.06
CA LYS A 93 0.21 14.22 -4.48
C LYS A 93 -0.49 14.95 -3.34
N LYS A 94 -0.14 16.21 -3.12
CA LYS A 94 -0.75 17.04 -2.05
C LYS A 94 -2.27 17.14 -2.18
N GLU A 95 -2.77 17.16 -3.40
CA GLU A 95 -4.19 17.19 -3.72
C GLU A 95 -4.94 16.01 -3.09
N LYS A 96 -4.30 14.83 -2.97
CA LYS A 96 -4.92 13.66 -2.32
C LYS A 96 -5.07 13.83 -0.81
N TRP A 97 -4.20 14.62 -0.19
CA TRP A 97 -4.36 14.98 1.22
C TRP A 97 -5.48 16.02 1.40
N TYR A 98 -5.59 16.98 0.50
CA TYR A 98 -6.68 17.97 0.52
C TYR A 98 -8.05 17.33 0.28
N GLU A 99 -8.19 16.43 -0.71
CA GLU A 99 -9.41 15.65 -0.93
C GLU A 99 -9.84 14.88 0.34
N ALA A 100 -8.88 14.34 1.09
CA ALA A 100 -9.18 13.65 2.34
C ALA A 100 -9.66 14.60 3.45
N LEU A 101 -9.09 15.80 3.54
CA LEU A 101 -9.53 16.82 4.49
C LEU A 101 -10.92 17.35 4.16
N GLU A 102 -11.22 17.60 2.88
CA GLU A 102 -12.56 17.97 2.42
C GLU A 102 -13.59 16.89 2.77
N GLU A 103 -13.25 15.62 2.61
CA GLU A 103 -14.14 14.51 2.98
C GLU A 103 -14.37 14.44 4.50
N ILE A 104 -13.35 14.73 5.31
CA ILE A 104 -13.48 14.82 6.77
C ILE A 104 -14.44 15.94 7.14
N GLU A 105 -14.25 17.13 6.57
CA GLU A 105 -15.12 18.28 6.82
C GLU A 105 -16.56 18.00 6.40
N ARG A 106 -16.74 17.46 5.19
CA ARG A 106 -18.05 17.12 4.62
C ARG A 106 -18.81 16.11 5.47
N ARG A 107 -18.12 15.10 6.04
CA ARG A 107 -18.74 14.08 6.89
C ARG A 107 -18.90 14.52 8.34
N GLY A 108 -18.11 15.49 8.81
CA GLY A 108 -18.16 16.01 10.17
C GLY A 108 -18.16 14.90 11.23
N ASN A 109 -19.17 14.92 12.11
CA ASN A 109 -19.34 13.94 13.20
C ASN A 109 -19.57 12.49 12.73
N ASP A 110 -19.86 12.28 11.45
CA ASP A 110 -20.02 10.96 10.85
C ASP A 110 -18.72 10.44 10.21
N PHE A 111 -17.64 11.23 10.19
CA PHE A 111 -16.35 10.75 9.73
C PHE A 111 -15.87 9.59 10.62
N GLY A 112 -15.33 8.53 10.00
CA GLY A 112 -14.92 7.31 10.72
C GLY A 112 -16.06 6.38 11.13
N LYS A 113 -17.34 6.79 11.09
CA LYS A 113 -18.46 5.85 11.25
C LYS A 113 -18.48 4.88 10.07
N LEU A 114 -18.56 3.59 10.39
CA LEU A 114 -18.63 2.50 9.42
C LEU A 114 -19.90 1.71 9.69
N SER A 115 -20.60 1.28 8.63
CA SER A 115 -21.71 0.34 8.74
C SER A 115 -21.22 -1.12 8.79
N LEU A 116 -20.00 -1.34 9.27
CA LEU A 116 -19.39 -2.67 9.39
C LEU A 116 -20.19 -3.47 10.43
N GLY A 117 -20.60 -4.69 10.07
CA GLY A 117 -21.40 -5.52 10.97
C GLY A 117 -22.87 -5.10 11.12
N LYS A 118 -23.41 -4.26 10.22
CA LYS A 118 -24.85 -3.94 10.21
C LYS A 118 -25.70 -5.22 10.22
N GLY A 119 -26.59 -5.34 11.19
CA GLY A 119 -27.43 -6.53 11.39
C GLY A 119 -26.74 -7.68 12.14
N LYS A 120 -25.60 -7.45 12.78
CA LYS A 120 -24.90 -8.40 13.65
C LYS A 120 -24.86 -7.86 15.08
N SER A 121 -25.02 -8.74 16.06
CA SER A 121 -24.81 -8.44 17.48
C SER A 121 -23.40 -8.84 17.89
N LEU A 122 -22.76 -8.03 18.73
CA LEU A 122 -21.44 -8.31 19.30
C LEU A 122 -21.58 -8.34 20.83
N GLN A 123 -21.11 -9.41 21.47
CA GLN A 123 -20.97 -9.48 22.92
C GLN A 123 -19.58 -8.95 23.29
N VAL A 124 -19.54 -7.92 24.12
CA VAL A 124 -18.30 -7.35 24.66
C VAL A 124 -18.34 -7.55 26.16
N GLU A 125 -17.57 -8.50 26.66
CA GLU A 125 -17.34 -8.66 28.10
C GLU A 125 -16.02 -7.98 28.44
N PHE A 126 -16.07 -7.03 29.38
CA PHE A 126 -14.91 -6.30 29.84
C PHE A 126 -15.00 -6.10 31.35
N VAL A 127 -13.93 -6.50 32.07
CA VAL A 127 -13.82 -6.54 33.54
C VAL A 127 -14.83 -7.48 34.21
N SER A 128 -14.42 -8.73 34.40
CA SER A 128 -15.08 -9.67 35.31
C SER A 128 -14.41 -9.57 36.68
N ALA A 129 -14.70 -8.49 37.40
CA ALA A 129 -14.24 -8.37 38.79
C ALA A 129 -14.98 -9.42 39.63
N ASN A 130 -14.24 -10.36 40.23
CA ASN A 130 -14.79 -11.22 41.27
C ASN A 130 -15.19 -10.34 42.47
N PRO A 131 -16.38 -10.52 43.06
CA PRO A 131 -16.75 -9.78 44.26
C PRO A 131 -15.85 -10.20 45.43
N THR A 132 -15.12 -9.24 46.01
CA THR A 132 -14.31 -9.39 47.25
C THR A 132 -15.16 -9.22 48.50
#